data_AF-A0A962W3V5-F1
#
_entry.id   AF-A0A962W3V5-F1
#
_cell.length_a   1.000
_cell.length_b   1.000
_cell.length_c   1.000
_cell.angle_alpha   90.00
_cell.angle_beta   90.00
_cell.angle_gamma   90.00
#
_symmetry.space_group_name_H-M   'P 1'
#
loop_
_entity.id
_entity.type
_entity.pdbx_description
1 polymer ?
#
loop_
_entity_poly.entity_id
_entity_poly.type
_entity_poly.pdbx_seq_one_letter_code
_entity_poly.pdbx_strand_id
1 'polypeptide(L)'
;MMNAGGAAPQVHKDRRDWHNLKGMLPFLWEFRGRALFALSCLILSKVANVGVPLVLKEIVEHFEHAKDQPLLLAAVLPLSLLVAYGALKLAASLFNELRDVVFAKVRYRAMRRLSTRVLEHLHRLSLRFHLDRKTGAVSRDLERGTRSVSQILNYMAFSVLPIIVEFSLVAFILLRDYELEFAFAMFGSVVVYVFVTFAITEWRMDFRHFMNRLDSEANT
;
A
#
# COMPACT_ATOMS: atom_id res chain seq x y z
N MET A 1 31.36 -6.20 28.74
CA MET A 1 29.96 -6.67 28.75
C MET A 1 29.09 -5.49 29.18
N MET A 2 28.54 -4.74 28.22
CA MET A 2 27.73 -3.55 28.51
C MET A 2 26.28 -3.96 28.73
N ASN A 3 25.78 -3.67 29.93
CA ASN A 3 24.43 -3.97 30.37
C ASN A 3 23.43 -3.02 29.67
N ALA A 4 22.80 -3.49 28.59
CA ALA A 4 21.78 -2.77 27.83
C ALA A 4 20.40 -2.80 28.51
N GLY A 5 20.36 -2.53 29.83
CA GLY A 5 19.15 -2.64 30.66
C GLY A 5 18.31 -1.35 30.78
N GLY A 6 18.59 -0.32 29.98
CA GLY A 6 17.78 0.88 29.93
C GLY A 6 16.63 0.74 28.94
N ALA A 7 15.58 0.00 29.32
CA ALA A 7 14.37 -0.10 28.51
C ALA A 7 13.85 1.31 28.22
N ALA A 8 13.88 1.71 26.94
CA ALA A 8 13.29 2.97 26.50
C ALA A 8 11.81 2.98 26.94
N PRO A 9 11.28 4.13 27.39
CA PRO A 9 9.88 4.21 27.78
C PRO A 9 9.01 3.73 26.61
N GLN A 10 8.21 2.70 26.84
CA GLN A 10 7.27 2.16 25.87
C GLN A 10 6.13 3.18 25.70
N VAL A 11 6.30 4.15 24.79
CA VAL A 11 5.45 5.36 24.67
C VAL A 11 3.99 5.08 24.25
N HIS A 12 3.62 3.86 23.84
CA HIS A 12 2.28 3.61 23.28
C HIS A 12 1.61 2.34 23.84
N LYS A 13 1.06 2.44 25.07
CA LYS A 13 0.29 1.36 25.70
C LYS A 13 -1.20 1.34 25.31
N ASP A 14 -1.74 2.44 24.76
CA ASP A 14 -3.15 2.58 24.38
C ASP A 14 -3.30 2.71 22.85
N ARG A 15 -2.98 1.63 22.13
CA ARG A 15 -3.06 1.56 20.67
C ARG A 15 -4.50 1.34 20.22
N ARG A 16 -5.28 2.41 20.15
CA ARG A 16 -6.58 2.40 19.45
C ARG A 16 -6.41 2.54 17.93
N ASP A 17 -5.44 1.81 17.37
CA ASP A 17 -5.03 1.91 15.97
C ASP A 17 -6.22 1.67 15.03
N TRP A 18 -7.08 0.71 15.37
CA TRP A 18 -8.31 0.43 14.64
C TRP A 18 -9.33 1.58 14.67
N HIS A 19 -9.51 2.23 15.82
CA HIS A 19 -10.43 3.37 15.95
C HIS A 19 -9.93 4.59 15.17
N ASN A 20 -8.61 4.82 15.20
CA ASN A 20 -7.94 5.89 14.44
C ASN A 20 -8.03 5.63 12.93
N LEU A 21 -7.77 4.41 12.48
CA LEU A 21 -7.95 3.98 11.08
C LEU A 21 -9.40 4.10 10.62
N LYS A 22 -10.37 3.75 11.46
CA LYS A 22 -11.80 3.91 11.14
C LYS A 22 -12.21 5.38 11.06
N GLY A 23 -11.62 6.25 11.87
CA GLY A 23 -11.78 7.71 11.78
C GLY A 23 -11.20 8.33 10.51
N MET A 24 -10.35 7.59 9.79
CA MET A 24 -9.67 8.02 8.56
C MET A 24 -10.40 7.59 7.28
N LEU A 25 -11.23 6.54 7.34
CA LEU A 25 -12.09 6.08 6.22
C LEU A 25 -12.97 7.20 5.59
N PRO A 26 -13.59 8.10 6.37
CA PRO A 26 -14.42 9.18 5.82
C PRO A 26 -13.68 10.12 4.88
N PHE A 27 -12.35 10.30 5.07
CA PHE A 27 -11.54 11.17 4.22
C PHE A 27 -11.29 10.58 2.82
N LEU A 28 -11.26 9.25 2.70
CA LEU A 28 -11.25 8.56 1.40
C LEU A 28 -12.62 8.63 0.73
N TRP A 29 -13.68 8.52 1.55
CA TRP A 29 -15.07 8.55 1.11
C TRP A 29 -15.55 9.94 0.65
N GLU A 30 -14.78 10.99 0.90
CA GLU A 30 -15.07 12.35 0.44
C GLU A 30 -14.89 12.52 -1.08
N PHE A 31 -14.18 11.61 -1.75
CA PHE A 31 -13.93 11.63 -3.20
C PHE A 31 -14.65 10.51 -3.95
N ARG A 32 -15.88 10.14 -3.55
CA ARG A 32 -16.63 8.95 -4.03
C ARG A 32 -16.48 8.66 -5.52
N GLY A 33 -16.70 9.63 -6.41
CA GLY A 33 -16.61 9.41 -7.86
C GLY A 33 -15.21 9.05 -8.35
N ARG A 34 -14.18 9.77 -7.90
CA ARG A 34 -12.77 9.50 -8.29
C ARG A 34 -12.19 8.31 -7.57
N ALA A 35 -12.56 8.11 -6.31
CA ALA A 35 -12.19 6.94 -5.53
C ALA A 35 -12.78 5.68 -6.16
N LEU A 36 -14.06 5.70 -6.55
CA LEU A 36 -14.69 4.57 -7.24
C LEU A 36 -14.01 4.27 -8.57
N PHE A 37 -13.75 5.29 -9.40
CA PHE A 37 -13.03 5.11 -10.67
C PHE A 37 -11.63 4.53 -10.48
N ALA A 38 -10.90 5.00 -9.48
CA ALA A 38 -9.56 4.50 -9.18
C ALA A 38 -9.59 3.09 -8.58
N LEU A 39 -10.60 2.76 -7.78
CA LEU A 39 -10.83 1.40 -7.27
C LEU A 39 -11.21 0.44 -8.40
N SER A 40 -12.03 0.85 -9.36
CA SER A 40 -12.32 0.01 -10.53
C SER A 40 -11.07 -0.17 -11.40
N CYS A 41 -10.29 0.88 -11.66
CA CYS A 41 -8.99 0.74 -12.34
C CYS A 41 -8.04 -0.19 -11.58
N LEU A 42 -8.01 -0.12 -10.24
CA LEU A 42 -7.23 -1.03 -9.40
C LEU A 42 -7.65 -2.48 -9.61
N ILE A 43 -8.95 -2.77 -9.54
CA ILE A 43 -9.48 -4.12 -9.72
C ILE A 43 -9.16 -4.62 -11.12
N LEU A 44 -9.42 -3.82 -12.16
CA LEU A 44 -9.12 -4.20 -13.55
C LEU A 44 -7.63 -4.47 -13.77
N SER A 45 -6.75 -3.62 -13.21
CA SER A 45 -5.30 -3.82 -13.27
C SER A 45 -4.87 -5.14 -12.61
N LYS A 46 -5.41 -5.45 -11.42
CA LYS A 46 -5.09 -6.68 -10.70
C LYS A 46 -5.64 -7.93 -11.38
N VAL A 47 -6.87 -7.88 -11.89
CA VAL A 47 -7.45 -8.96 -12.69
C VAL A 47 -6.61 -9.21 -13.94
N ALA A 48 -6.20 -8.15 -14.64
CA ALA A 48 -5.34 -8.29 -15.82
C ALA A 48 -3.98 -8.90 -15.46
N ASN A 49 -3.33 -8.44 -14.39
CA ASN A 49 -2.06 -8.99 -13.90
C ASN A 49 -2.14 -10.48 -13.56
N VAL A 50 -3.23 -10.89 -12.92
CA VAL A 50 -3.47 -12.29 -12.55
C VAL A 50 -3.85 -13.13 -13.77
N GLY A 51 -4.44 -12.52 -14.80
CA GLY A 51 -4.71 -13.17 -16.09
C GLY A 51 -3.45 -13.43 -16.93
N VAL A 52 -2.39 -12.64 -16.77
CA VAL A 52 -1.12 -12.82 -17.50
C VAL A 52 -0.53 -14.24 -17.36
N PRO A 53 -0.34 -14.81 -16.15
CA PRO A 53 0.16 -16.18 -16.01
C PRO A 53 -0.83 -17.24 -16.49
N LEU A 54 -2.15 -16.98 -16.46
CA LEU A 54 -3.15 -17.91 -16.98
C LEU A 54 -3.08 -18.03 -18.51
N VAL A 55 -2.98 -16.90 -19.21
CA VAL A 55 -2.78 -16.93 -20.68
C VAL A 55 -1.42 -17.51 -21.04
N LEU A 56 -0.38 -17.25 -20.22
CA LEU A 56 0.92 -17.88 -20.44
C LEU A 56 0.85 -19.42 -20.31
N LYS A 57 0.08 -19.93 -19.34
CA LYS A 57 -0.21 -21.36 -19.20
C LYS A 57 -0.88 -21.91 -20.46
N GLU A 58 -1.94 -21.26 -20.95
CA GLU A 58 -2.64 -21.69 -22.18
C GLU A 58 -1.72 -21.71 -23.41
N ILE A 59 -0.81 -20.72 -23.53
CA ILE A 59 0.19 -20.69 -24.60
C ILE A 59 1.08 -21.95 -24.53
N VAL A 60 1.64 -22.24 -23.35
CA VAL A 60 2.54 -23.40 -23.18
C VAL A 60 1.82 -24.71 -23.45
N GLU A 61 0.63 -24.90 -22.87
CA GLU A 61 -0.18 -26.11 -23.08
C GLU A 61 -0.51 -26.32 -24.56
N HIS A 62 -0.79 -25.24 -25.31
CA HIS A 62 -1.08 -25.35 -26.73
C HIS A 62 0.15 -25.79 -27.54
N PHE A 63 1.34 -25.25 -27.23
CA PHE A 63 2.59 -25.67 -27.89
C PHE A 63 2.98 -27.11 -27.56
N GLU A 64 2.65 -27.61 -26.36
CA GLU A 64 2.91 -29.01 -25.98
C GLU A 64 2.00 -29.99 -26.75
N HIS A 65 0.75 -29.63 -27.00
CA HIS A 65 -0.26 -30.48 -27.65
C HIS A 65 -0.38 -30.26 -29.18
N ALA A 66 0.39 -29.34 -29.76
CA ALA A 66 0.33 -28.98 -31.18
C ALA A 66 0.77 -30.08 -32.16
N LYS A 67 1.26 -31.24 -31.68
CA LYS A 67 1.68 -32.36 -32.55
C LYS A 67 0.53 -33.02 -33.32
N ASP A 68 -0.71 -32.87 -32.88
CA ASP A 68 -1.89 -33.58 -33.42
C ASP A 68 -2.91 -32.69 -34.16
N GLN A 69 -2.62 -31.39 -34.38
CA GLN A 69 -3.60 -30.44 -34.93
C GLN A 69 -3.33 -29.97 -36.38
N PRO A 70 -4.38 -29.69 -37.18
CA PRO A 70 -4.24 -29.19 -38.54
C PRO A 70 -3.56 -27.80 -38.60
N LEU A 71 -2.72 -27.62 -39.62
CA LEU A 71 -1.76 -26.51 -39.78
C LEU A 71 -2.34 -25.09 -39.58
N LEU A 72 -3.60 -24.86 -39.96
CA LEU A 72 -4.27 -23.55 -39.84
C LEU A 72 -4.67 -23.21 -38.39
N LEU A 73 -5.11 -24.21 -37.61
CA LEU A 73 -5.40 -24.05 -36.18
C LEU A 73 -4.11 -23.88 -35.37
N ALA A 74 -3.04 -24.58 -35.79
CA ALA A 74 -1.72 -24.51 -35.17
C ALA A 74 -1.02 -23.15 -35.29
N ALA A 75 -1.37 -22.30 -36.26
CA ALA A 75 -0.72 -20.99 -36.46
C ALA A 75 -1.55 -19.81 -35.95
N VAL A 76 -2.87 -19.84 -36.11
CA VAL A 76 -3.75 -18.70 -35.74
C VAL A 76 -3.98 -18.62 -34.23
N LEU A 77 -4.08 -19.77 -33.53
CA LEU A 77 -4.36 -19.80 -32.10
C LEU A 77 -3.19 -19.34 -31.22
N PRO A 78 -1.92 -19.71 -31.47
CA PRO A 78 -0.79 -19.18 -30.71
C PRO A 78 -0.63 -17.67 -30.89
N LEU A 79 -0.91 -17.16 -32.10
CA LEU A 79 -0.80 -15.73 -32.38
C LEU A 79 -1.86 -14.92 -31.63
N SER A 80 -3.11 -15.39 -31.57
CA SER A 80 -4.16 -14.71 -30.81
C SER A 80 -3.90 -14.73 -29.31
N LEU A 81 -3.40 -15.85 -28.76
CA LEU A 81 -2.99 -15.96 -27.36
C LEU A 81 -1.79 -15.04 -27.04
N LEU A 82 -0.82 -14.94 -27.94
CA LEU A 82 0.32 -14.03 -27.78
C LEU A 82 -0.12 -12.56 -27.77
N VAL A 83 -1.03 -12.19 -28.67
CA VAL A 83 -1.64 -10.85 -28.69
C VAL A 83 -2.44 -10.60 -27.41
N ALA A 84 -3.22 -11.58 -26.94
CA ALA A 84 -3.96 -11.49 -25.68
C ALA A 84 -3.04 -11.31 -24.46
N TYR A 85 -1.93 -12.06 -24.40
CA TYR A 85 -0.89 -11.89 -23.37
C TYR A 85 -0.30 -10.48 -23.37
N GLY A 86 0.07 -9.97 -24.56
CA GLY A 86 0.57 -8.60 -24.72
C GLY A 86 -0.47 -7.56 -24.29
N ALA A 87 -1.72 -7.73 -24.73
CA ALA A 87 -2.83 -6.85 -24.37
C ALA A 87 -3.11 -6.84 -22.87
N LEU A 88 -3.08 -8.00 -22.19
CA LEU A 88 -3.22 -8.10 -20.74
C LEU A 88 -2.10 -7.38 -20.00
N LYS A 89 -0.84 -7.55 -20.42
CA LYS A 89 0.28 -6.81 -19.83
C LYS A 89 0.15 -5.30 -20.00
N LEU A 90 -0.22 -4.86 -21.21
CA LEU A 90 -0.43 -3.44 -21.49
C LEU A 90 -1.61 -2.88 -20.69
N ALA A 91 -2.73 -3.60 -20.63
CA ALA A 91 -3.91 -3.22 -19.86
C ALA A 91 -3.58 -3.15 -18.36
N ALA A 92 -2.88 -4.14 -17.81
CA ALA A 92 -2.51 -4.15 -16.41
C ALA A 92 -1.64 -2.95 -16.03
N SER A 93 -0.64 -2.63 -16.85
CA SER A 93 0.22 -1.45 -16.70
C SER A 93 -0.57 -0.15 -16.85
N LEU A 94 -1.38 -0.02 -17.92
CA LEU A 94 -2.19 1.16 -18.19
C LEU A 94 -3.16 1.46 -17.05
N PHE A 95 -3.90 0.46 -16.57
CA PHE A 95 -4.84 0.65 -15.46
C PHE A 95 -4.14 0.94 -14.14
N ASN A 96 -2.92 0.41 -13.93
CA ASN A 96 -2.10 0.74 -12.76
C ASN A 96 -1.67 2.21 -12.78
N GLU A 97 -1.16 2.69 -13.92
CA GLU A 97 -0.76 4.09 -14.09
C GLU A 97 -1.96 5.04 -14.00
N LEU A 98 -3.08 4.68 -14.65
CA LEU A 98 -4.30 5.48 -14.62
C LEU A 98 -4.84 5.60 -13.18
N ARG A 99 -4.85 4.50 -12.44
CA ARG A 99 -5.17 4.48 -11.02
C ARG A 99 -4.28 5.48 -10.25
N ASP A 100 -2.97 5.42 -10.46
CA ASP A 100 -2.00 6.24 -9.72
C ASP A 100 -2.15 7.73 -10.03
N VAL A 101 -2.42 8.09 -11.30
CA VAL A 101 -2.71 9.48 -11.71
C VAL A 101 -4.00 9.99 -11.07
N VAL A 102 -5.07 9.19 -11.06
CA VAL A 102 -6.34 9.59 -10.46
C VAL A 102 -6.17 9.75 -8.95
N PHE A 103 -5.45 8.85 -8.30
CA PHE A 103 -5.20 8.91 -6.87
C PHE A 103 -4.23 10.01 -6.44
N ALA A 104 -3.25 10.38 -7.27
CA ALA A 104 -2.38 11.52 -6.98
C ALA A 104 -3.22 12.79 -6.74
N LYS A 105 -4.23 13.05 -7.57
CA LYS A 105 -5.14 14.20 -7.41
C LYS A 105 -5.95 14.12 -6.12
N VAL A 106 -6.37 12.93 -5.71
CA VAL A 106 -7.11 12.71 -4.44
C VAL A 106 -6.18 12.97 -3.25
N ARG A 107 -4.98 12.40 -3.27
CA ARG A 107 -3.93 12.57 -2.25
C ARG A 107 -3.59 14.03 -1.97
N TYR A 108 -3.29 14.80 -3.02
CA TYR A 108 -2.94 16.23 -2.84
C TYR A 108 -4.12 17.06 -2.33
N ARG A 109 -5.36 16.74 -2.72
CA ARG A 109 -6.55 17.43 -2.21
C ARG A 109 -6.81 17.11 -0.74
N ALA A 110 -6.69 15.84 -0.35
CA ALA A 110 -6.81 15.41 1.04
C ALA A 110 -5.77 16.10 1.92
N MET A 111 -4.51 16.13 1.48
CA MET A 111 -3.42 16.83 2.17
C MET A 111 -3.73 18.33 2.35
N ARG A 112 -4.08 19.01 1.25
CA ARG A 112 -4.40 20.45 1.32
C ARG A 112 -5.51 20.74 2.32
N ARG A 113 -6.59 19.94 2.29
CA ARG A 113 -7.74 20.15 3.17
C ARG A 113 -7.42 19.86 4.64
N LEU A 114 -6.64 18.81 4.90
CA LEU A 114 -6.17 18.52 6.25
C LEU A 114 -5.32 19.67 6.78
N SER A 115 -4.34 20.14 6.00
CA SER A 115 -3.52 21.30 6.36
C SER A 115 -4.35 22.56 6.60
N THR A 116 -5.33 22.86 5.74
CA THR A 116 -6.23 24.01 5.94
C THR A 116 -7.05 23.88 7.22
N ARG A 117 -7.66 22.72 7.50
CA ARG A 117 -8.45 22.52 8.73
C ARG A 117 -7.61 22.71 9.99
N VAL A 118 -6.39 22.17 10.01
CA VAL A 118 -5.51 22.33 11.18
C VAL A 118 -5.06 23.79 11.31
N LEU A 119 -4.76 24.48 10.21
CA LEU A 119 -4.44 25.91 10.23
C LEU A 119 -5.60 26.76 10.74
N GLU A 120 -6.83 26.52 10.27
CA GLU A 120 -8.04 27.19 10.75
C GLU A 120 -8.27 26.94 12.24
N HIS A 121 -8.03 25.71 12.71
CA HIS A 121 -8.13 25.39 14.13
C HIS A 121 -7.08 26.15 14.95
N LEU A 122 -5.83 26.21 14.45
CA LEU A 122 -4.77 26.97 15.11
C LEU A 122 -5.11 28.47 15.21
N HIS A 123 -5.66 29.08 14.15
CA HIS A 123 -6.07 30.49 14.20
C HIS A 123 -7.24 30.78 15.15
N ARG A 124 -8.01 29.76 15.56
CA ARG A 124 -9.11 29.90 16.52
C ARG A 124 -8.67 29.70 17.98
N LEU A 125 -7.40 29.40 18.22
CA LEU A 125 -6.87 29.25 19.58
C LEU A 125 -6.70 30.62 20.25
N SER A 126 -6.64 30.58 21.58
CA SER A 126 -6.53 31.81 22.38
C SER A 126 -5.22 32.54 22.12
N LEU A 127 -5.23 33.87 22.29
CA LEU A 127 -4.02 34.69 22.18
C LEU A 127 -2.89 34.19 23.11
N ARG A 128 -3.25 33.68 24.29
CA ARG A 128 -2.31 33.04 25.22
C ARG A 128 -1.58 31.84 24.59
N PHE A 129 -2.28 30.98 23.84
CA PHE A 129 -1.64 29.87 23.12
C PHE A 129 -0.60 30.37 22.10
N HIS A 130 -0.90 31.48 21.42
CA HIS A 130 0.02 32.08 20.45
C HIS A 130 1.20 32.82 21.09
N LEU A 131 1.04 33.37 22.30
CA LEU A 131 2.12 34.04 23.04
C LEU A 131 3.05 33.06 23.76
N ASP A 132 2.52 31.94 24.27
CA ASP A 132 3.29 30.95 25.04
C ASP A 132 4.15 30.01 24.15
N ARG A 133 4.02 30.06 22.81
CA ARG A 133 4.72 29.16 21.88
C ARG A 133 5.42 29.88 20.74
N LYS A 134 6.63 29.42 20.40
CA LYS A 134 7.37 29.89 19.21
C LYS A 134 6.60 29.52 17.94
N THR A 135 6.16 30.50 17.15
CA THR A 135 5.42 30.29 15.88
C THR A 135 6.14 29.34 14.92
N GLY A 136 7.48 29.40 14.84
CA GLY A 136 8.29 28.49 14.02
C GLY A 136 8.36 27.04 14.53
N ALA A 137 8.12 26.79 15.82
CA ALA A 137 7.97 25.44 16.35
C ALA A 137 6.58 24.90 16.00
N VAL A 138 5.52 25.70 16.20
CA VAL A 138 4.14 25.33 15.85
C VAL A 138 3.99 25.04 14.35
N SER A 139 4.60 25.85 13.49
CA SER A 139 4.59 25.63 12.03
C SER A 139 5.30 24.32 11.61
N ARG A 140 6.46 24.01 12.22
CA ARG A 140 7.16 22.74 11.96
C ARG A 140 6.37 21.54 12.44
N ASP A 141 5.74 21.64 13.61
CA ASP A 141 4.92 20.55 14.15
C ASP A 141 3.66 20.32 13.29
N LEU A 142 3.05 21.40 12.79
CA LEU A 142 1.96 21.35 11.83
C LEU A 142 2.38 20.66 10.52
N GLU A 143 3.49 21.07 9.93
CA GLU A 143 3.99 20.51 8.67
C GLU A 143 4.30 19.01 8.84
N ARG A 144 5.04 18.64 9.89
CA ARG A 144 5.37 17.24 10.20
C ARG A 144 4.12 16.42 10.48
N GLY A 145 3.19 16.93 11.28
CA GLY A 145 1.97 16.23 11.68
C GLY A 145 1.04 15.99 10.49
N THR A 146 0.75 17.03 9.70
CA THR A 146 -0.11 16.92 8.51
C THR A 146 0.52 16.02 7.46
N ARG A 147 1.84 16.12 7.23
CA ARG A 147 2.57 15.25 6.30
C ARG A 147 2.55 13.79 6.76
N SER A 148 2.77 13.53 8.05
CA SER A 148 2.72 12.18 8.62
C SER A 148 1.35 11.54 8.48
N VAL A 149 0.29 12.23 8.89
CA VAL A 149 -1.09 11.72 8.79
C VAL A 149 -1.47 11.46 7.33
N SER A 150 -1.14 12.39 6.43
CA SER A 150 -1.35 12.19 4.99
C SER A 150 -0.59 10.98 4.48
N GLN A 151 0.69 10.82 4.84
CA GLN A 151 1.49 9.69 4.42
C GLN A 151 0.91 8.35 4.89
N ILE A 152 0.41 8.27 6.12
CA ILE A 152 -0.27 7.07 6.64
C ILE A 152 -1.56 6.79 5.86
N LEU A 153 -2.41 7.80 5.63
CA LEU A 153 -3.63 7.66 4.81
C LEU A 153 -3.31 7.11 3.42
N ASN A 154 -2.29 7.68 2.80
CA ASN A 154 -1.86 7.29 1.46
C ASN A 154 -1.32 5.88 1.44
N TYR A 155 -0.51 5.49 2.41
CA TYR A 155 0.04 4.14 2.50
C TYR A 155 -1.07 3.10 2.69
N MET A 156 -2.03 3.37 3.59
CA MET A 156 -3.17 2.49 3.82
C MET A 156 -4.04 2.34 2.56
N ALA A 157 -4.38 3.45 1.89
CA ALA A 157 -5.26 3.42 0.73
C ALA A 157 -4.57 2.90 -0.55
N PHE A 158 -3.27 3.17 -0.74
CA PHE A 158 -2.58 2.97 -2.02
C PHE A 158 -1.52 1.87 -2.02
N SER A 159 -1.12 1.37 -0.85
CA SER A 159 -0.20 0.24 -0.77
C SER A 159 -0.89 -0.97 -0.15
N VAL A 160 -1.49 -0.79 1.03
CA VAL A 160 -2.11 -1.91 1.76
C VAL A 160 -3.32 -2.47 1.03
N LEU A 161 -4.26 -1.61 0.60
CA LEU A 161 -5.47 -2.07 -0.08
C LEU A 161 -5.20 -2.84 -1.40
N PRO A 162 -4.35 -2.36 -2.34
CA PRO A 162 -3.98 -3.14 -3.52
C PRO A 162 -3.37 -4.50 -3.21
N ILE A 163 -2.52 -4.58 -2.18
CA ILE A 163 -1.88 -5.84 -1.77
C ILE A 163 -2.93 -6.84 -1.26
N ILE A 164 -3.89 -6.38 -0.46
CA ILE A 164 -4.99 -7.24 0.03
C ILE A 164 -5.82 -7.79 -1.14
N VAL A 165 -6.16 -6.94 -2.11
CA VAL A 165 -6.96 -7.36 -3.29
C VAL A 165 -6.18 -8.37 -4.14
N GLU A 166 -4.91 -8.10 -4.42
CA GLU A 166 -4.03 -8.99 -5.18
C GLU A 166 -3.84 -10.33 -4.48
N PHE A 167 -3.52 -10.30 -3.18
CA PHE A 167 -3.37 -11.49 -2.37
C PHE A 167 -4.66 -12.33 -2.33
N SER A 168 -5.83 -11.69 -2.19
CA SER A 168 -7.12 -12.36 -2.20
C SER A 168 -7.44 -13.01 -3.56
N LEU A 169 -7.11 -12.34 -4.67
CA LEU A 169 -7.29 -12.89 -6.02
C LEU A 169 -6.41 -14.13 -6.25
N VAL A 170 -5.13 -14.04 -5.86
CA VAL A 170 -4.20 -15.17 -5.99
C VAL A 170 -4.62 -16.32 -5.06
N ALA A 171 -5.05 -16.03 -3.83
CA ALA A 171 -5.56 -17.03 -2.89
C ALA A 171 -6.80 -17.74 -3.46
N PHE A 172 -7.74 -16.99 -4.04
CA PHE A 172 -8.93 -17.56 -4.66
C PHE A 172 -8.60 -18.52 -5.80
N ILE A 173 -7.65 -18.16 -6.67
CA ILE A 173 -7.21 -19.01 -7.78
C ILE A 173 -6.49 -20.25 -7.28
N LEU A 174 -5.56 -20.12 -6.33
CA LEU A 174 -4.85 -21.27 -5.78
C LEU A 174 -5.80 -22.26 -5.08
N LEU A 175 -6.77 -21.78 -4.32
CA LEU A 175 -7.74 -22.64 -3.64
C LEU A 175 -8.71 -23.33 -4.59
N ARG A 176 -8.95 -22.77 -5.79
CA ARG A 176 -9.87 -23.33 -6.78
C ARG A 176 -9.19 -24.29 -7.74
N ASP A 177 -8.02 -23.91 -8.24
CA ASP A 177 -7.39 -24.56 -9.40
C ASP A 177 -6.17 -25.43 -9.02
N TYR A 178 -5.69 -25.35 -7.76
CA TYR A 178 -4.51 -26.09 -7.28
C TYR A 178 -4.81 -26.86 -5.99
N GLU A 179 -3.91 -27.79 -5.65
CA GLU A 179 -3.98 -28.53 -4.38
C GLU A 179 -3.74 -27.60 -3.17
N LEU A 180 -4.33 -27.96 -2.02
CA LEU A 180 -4.29 -27.15 -0.80
C LEU A 180 -2.86 -26.90 -0.28
N GLU A 181 -1.90 -27.75 -0.63
CA GLU A 181 -0.49 -27.60 -0.26
C GLU A 181 0.10 -26.27 -0.77
N PHE A 182 -0.27 -25.84 -1.98
CA PHE A 182 0.17 -24.56 -2.55
C PHE A 182 -0.40 -23.36 -1.79
N ALA A 183 -1.66 -23.46 -1.34
CA ALA A 183 -2.25 -22.44 -0.50
C ALA A 183 -1.52 -22.36 0.85
N PHE A 184 -1.26 -23.48 1.52
CA PHE A 184 -0.50 -23.49 2.78
C PHE A 184 0.90 -22.90 2.63
N ALA A 185 1.61 -23.23 1.55
CA ALA A 185 2.92 -22.64 1.25
C ALA A 185 2.83 -21.11 1.08
N MET A 186 1.82 -20.62 0.34
CA MET A 186 1.62 -19.20 0.09
C MET A 186 1.26 -18.44 1.38
N PHE A 187 0.24 -18.89 2.11
CA PHE A 187 -0.16 -18.26 3.39
C PHE A 187 0.96 -18.34 4.43
N GLY A 188 1.62 -19.49 4.55
CA GLY A 188 2.77 -19.69 5.44
C GLY A 188 3.91 -18.72 5.12
N SER A 189 4.25 -18.54 3.84
CA SER A 189 5.29 -17.60 3.42
C SER A 189 4.97 -16.16 3.81
N VAL A 190 3.71 -15.74 3.69
CA VAL A 190 3.26 -14.40 4.08
C VAL A 190 3.30 -14.21 5.60
N VAL A 191 2.88 -15.21 6.38
CA VAL A 191 2.98 -15.16 7.85
C VAL A 191 4.44 -15.02 8.29
N VAL A 192 5.34 -15.82 7.73
CA VAL A 192 6.78 -15.74 8.01
C VAL A 192 7.32 -14.36 7.63
N TYR A 193 7.00 -13.87 6.43
CA TYR A 193 7.42 -12.55 5.97
C TYR A 193 6.97 -11.43 6.92
N VAL A 194 5.71 -11.45 7.33
CA VAL A 194 5.13 -10.46 8.25
C VAL A 194 5.84 -10.51 9.60
N PHE A 195 5.98 -11.71 10.19
CA PHE A 195 6.62 -11.89 11.49
C PHE A 195 8.07 -11.40 11.49
N VAL A 196 8.86 -11.85 10.51
CA VAL A 196 10.27 -11.46 10.37
C VAL A 196 10.39 -9.95 10.14
N THR A 197 9.53 -9.38 9.29
CA THR A 197 9.53 -7.94 9.00
C THR A 197 9.24 -7.12 10.26
N PHE A 198 8.26 -7.51 11.07
CA PHE A 198 7.95 -6.83 12.32
C PHE A 198 9.11 -6.94 13.32
N ALA A 199 9.63 -8.15 13.54
CA ALA A 199 10.75 -8.36 14.46
C ALA A 199 11.98 -7.52 14.10
N ILE A 200 12.37 -7.51 12.82
CA ILE A 200 13.51 -6.72 12.34
C ILE A 200 13.21 -5.22 12.40
N THR A 201 11.98 -4.80 12.07
CA THR A 201 11.60 -3.38 12.08
C THR A 201 11.60 -2.81 13.48
N GLU A 202 11.03 -3.52 14.46
CA GLU A 202 11.05 -3.10 15.87
C GLU A 202 12.48 -3.00 16.39
N TRP A 203 13.30 -4.02 16.15
CA TRP A 203 14.73 -3.98 16.49
C TRP A 203 15.44 -2.77 15.88
N ARG A 204 15.22 -2.49 14.58
CA ARG A 204 15.82 -1.34 13.88
C ARG A 204 15.33 0.00 14.43
N MET A 205 14.08 0.08 14.90
CA MET A 205 13.52 1.32 15.47
C MET A 205 14.24 1.72 16.76
N ASP A 206 14.65 0.74 17.59
CA ASP A 206 15.41 1.02 18.81
C ASP A 206 16.74 1.73 18.52
N PHE A 207 17.49 1.27 17.50
CA PHE A 207 18.72 1.96 17.05
C PHE A 207 18.44 3.34 16.51
N ARG A 208 17.32 3.53 15.80
CA ARG A 208 16.93 4.84 15.28
C ARG A 208 16.63 5.82 16.40
N HIS A 209 15.95 5.38 17.45
CA HIS A 209 15.69 6.19 18.63
C HIS A 209 16.98 6.54 19.38
N PHE A 210 17.90 5.58 19.51
CA PHE A 210 19.21 5.81 20.12
C PHE A 210 20.03 6.85 19.35
N MET A 211 20.11 6.72 18.03
CA MET A 211 20.81 7.67 17.14
C MET A 211 20.22 9.08 17.26
N ASN A 212 18.89 9.22 17.20
CA ASN A 212 18.22 10.53 17.32
C ASN A 212 18.49 11.21 18.68
N ARG A 213 18.67 10.43 19.75
CA ARG A 213 19.00 10.96 21.09
C ARG A 213 20.42 11.51 21.13
N LEU A 214 21.39 10.75 20.64
CA LEU A 214 22.79 11.20 20.55
C LEU A 214 22.94 12.45 19.68
N ASP A 215 22.25 12.51 18.54
CA ASP A 215 22.23 13.70 17.67
C ASP A 215 21.65 14.93 18.39
N SER A 216 20.68 14.75 19.29
CA SER A 216 20.11 15.85 20.06
C SER A 216 21.08 16.34 21.15
N GLU A 217 21.78 15.42 21.82
CA GLU A 217 22.79 15.74 22.84
C GLU A 217 24.01 16.45 22.25
N ALA A 218 24.41 16.14 21.01
CA ALA A 218 25.52 16.80 20.34
C ALA A 218 25.20 18.21 19.79
N ASN A 219 23.91 18.53 19.61
CA ASN A 219 23.43 19.81 19.07
C ASN A 219 22.85 20.75 20.16
N THR A 220 23.01 20.42 21.44
CA THR A 220 22.64 21.27 22.59
C THR A 220 23.89 21.77 23.29
#